data_AF-A0A7W2A9D1-F1
#
_entry.id   AF-A0A7W2A9D1-F1
#
_cell.length_a   1.000
_cell.length_b   1.000
_cell.length_c   1.000
_cell.angle_alpha   90.00
_cell.angle_beta   90.00
_cell.angle_gamma   90.00
#
_symmetry.space_group_name_H-M   'P 1'
#
loop_
_entity.id
_entity.type
_entity.pdbx_description
1 polymer ?
#
loop_
_entity_poly.entity_id
_entity_poly.type
_entity_poly.pdbx_seq_one_letter_code
_entity_poly.pdbx_strand_id
1 'polypeptide(L)'
;MTSIHTEFINIMDHIEKLTCQSYVTKTIGKPPVPVFFVRVLHLMLRSLGVSEKRIHVFCVSTTLLQMGLVTHDRVSLAEQLSPEEMRERQLMVLSGDYYSSLFYHLLSKHQEIEGIHCLAKATSLINEIKMTHRAEQCKGKPLDLQALKRIQSISSGLLTALADFFHVGQESENNWKKIIPGLMLFDELRHCSDSFNPGDTSSSEWIRETWAEMGHALMNIEQQDIKRKLSEMLNTQFLWLSELSLVKES
;
A
#
# COMPACT_ATOMS: atom_id res chain seq x y z
N MET A 1 -25.68 -0.27 10.80
CA MET A 1 -24.31 -0.37 10.23
C MET A 1 -23.81 1.05 9.97
N THR A 2 -22.61 1.41 10.41
CA THR A 2 -22.06 2.78 10.29
C THR A 2 -21.71 3.09 8.82
N SER A 3 -21.88 4.34 8.34
CA SER A 3 -21.69 4.66 6.89
C SER A 3 -20.29 4.29 6.40
N ILE A 4 -19.26 4.41 7.26
CA ILE A 4 -17.88 4.01 6.96
C ILE A 4 -17.78 2.52 6.54
N HIS A 5 -18.56 1.63 7.17
CA HIS A 5 -18.51 0.21 6.81
C HIS A 5 -19.16 -0.06 5.46
N THR A 6 -20.32 0.56 5.20
CA THR A 6 -21.03 0.43 3.93
C THR A 6 -20.22 0.99 2.76
N GLU A 7 -19.61 2.17 2.92
CA GLU A 7 -18.71 2.78 1.94
C GLU A 7 -17.54 1.84 1.60
N PHE A 8 -16.90 1.26 2.61
CA PHE A 8 -15.78 0.34 2.41
C PHE A 8 -16.19 -0.92 1.64
N ILE A 9 -17.35 -1.50 1.95
CA ILE A 9 -17.88 -2.66 1.21
C ILE A 9 -18.13 -2.29 -0.25
N ASN A 10 -18.76 -1.15 -0.52
CA ASN A 10 -19.04 -0.69 -1.88
C ASN A 10 -17.75 -0.50 -2.71
N ILE A 11 -16.70 0.03 -2.09
CA ILE A 11 -15.37 0.18 -2.70
C ILE A 11 -14.79 -1.20 -3.05
N MET A 12 -14.80 -2.14 -2.10
CA MET A 12 -14.28 -3.49 -2.30
C MET A 12 -15.04 -4.23 -3.41
N ASP A 13 -16.37 -4.18 -3.39
CA ASP A 13 -17.22 -4.79 -4.41
C ASP A 13 -16.95 -4.21 -5.80
N HIS A 14 -16.64 -2.92 -5.90
CA HIS A 14 -16.31 -2.31 -7.18
C HIS A 14 -14.94 -2.76 -7.70
N ILE A 15 -13.92 -2.83 -6.82
CA ILE A 15 -12.60 -3.35 -7.18
C ILE A 15 -12.71 -4.79 -7.66
N GLU A 16 -13.46 -5.62 -6.95
CA GLU A 16 -13.71 -7.02 -7.30
C GLU A 16 -14.37 -7.17 -8.67
N LYS A 17 -15.39 -6.35 -8.97
CA LYS A 17 -16.05 -6.36 -10.29
C LYS A 17 -15.11 -5.99 -11.43
N LEU A 18 -14.19 -5.05 -11.21
CA LEU A 18 -13.24 -4.60 -12.23
C LEU A 18 -12.07 -5.57 -12.46
N THR A 19 -11.74 -6.38 -11.44
CA THR A 19 -10.58 -7.29 -11.45
C THR A 19 -10.95 -8.74 -11.78
N CYS A 20 -12.24 -9.08 -11.73
CA CYS A 20 -12.73 -10.42 -12.06
C CYS A 20 -12.81 -10.64 -13.58
N GLN A 21 -11.75 -11.23 -14.17
CA GLN A 21 -11.76 -11.70 -15.55
C GLN A 21 -11.56 -13.22 -15.62
N SER A 22 -12.58 -13.94 -16.09
CA SER A 22 -12.61 -15.42 -16.09
C SER A 22 -11.37 -16.06 -16.72
N TYR A 23 -10.86 -15.51 -17.82
CA TYR A 23 -9.69 -16.06 -18.52
C TYR A 23 -8.38 -15.82 -17.76
N VAL A 24 -8.20 -14.61 -17.20
CA VAL A 24 -7.04 -14.25 -16.38
C VAL A 24 -7.03 -15.09 -15.11
N THR A 25 -8.17 -15.18 -14.41
CA THR A 25 -8.31 -15.96 -13.17
C THR A 25 -8.00 -17.44 -13.38
N LYS A 26 -8.39 -18.01 -14.52
CA LYS A 26 -8.08 -19.41 -14.86
C LYS A 26 -6.60 -19.66 -15.13
N THR A 27 -5.84 -18.65 -15.57
CA THR A 27 -4.46 -18.84 -16.04
C THR A 27 -3.43 -18.39 -15.00
N ILE A 28 -3.62 -17.26 -14.33
CA ILE A 28 -2.66 -16.71 -13.36
C ILE A 28 -3.25 -16.58 -11.94
N GLY A 29 -4.45 -17.13 -11.71
CA GLY A 29 -5.16 -17.01 -10.45
C GLY A 29 -5.85 -15.65 -10.27
N LYS A 30 -6.57 -15.50 -9.16
CA LYS A 30 -7.19 -14.22 -8.78
C LYS A 30 -6.12 -13.32 -8.15
N PRO A 31 -5.86 -12.12 -8.71
CA PRO A 31 -4.91 -11.21 -8.09
C PRO A 31 -5.46 -10.77 -6.72
N PRO A 32 -4.66 -10.85 -5.66
CA PRO A 32 -5.12 -10.48 -4.32
C PRO A 32 -5.34 -8.97 -4.26
N VAL A 33 -6.53 -8.56 -3.80
CA VAL A 33 -6.82 -7.16 -3.51
C VAL A 33 -6.13 -6.79 -2.19
N PRO A 34 -5.31 -5.72 -2.12
CA PRO A 34 -4.64 -5.33 -0.89
C PRO A 34 -5.62 -4.65 0.08
N VAL A 35 -6.41 -5.45 0.80
CA VAL A 35 -7.50 -4.99 1.67
C VAL A 35 -7.02 -3.98 2.72
N PHE A 36 -5.83 -4.21 3.30
CA PHE A 36 -5.23 -3.31 4.28
C PHE A 36 -4.95 -1.93 3.68
N PHE A 37 -4.30 -1.88 2.51
CA PHE A 37 -4.06 -0.65 1.75
C PHE A 37 -5.36 0.12 1.47
N VAL A 38 -6.42 -0.57 1.01
CA VAL A 38 -7.73 0.05 0.73
C VAL A 38 -8.29 0.68 2.01
N ARG A 39 -8.16 -0.01 3.15
CA ARG A 39 -8.68 0.45 4.43
C ARG A 39 -7.95 1.68 4.94
N VAL A 40 -6.61 1.69 4.87
CA VAL A 40 -5.80 2.86 5.26
C VAL A 40 -6.14 4.06 4.38
N LEU A 41 -6.22 3.87 3.06
CA LEU A 41 -6.62 4.93 2.12
C LEU A 41 -8.01 5.48 2.42
N HIS A 42 -8.99 4.60 2.65
CA HIS A 42 -10.36 5.00 2.97
C HIS A 42 -10.43 5.83 4.25
N LEU A 43 -9.79 5.36 5.33
CA LEU A 43 -9.76 6.07 6.61
C LEU A 43 -9.04 7.42 6.50
N MET A 44 -7.92 7.48 5.77
CA MET A 44 -7.21 8.71 5.50
C MET A 44 -8.11 9.74 4.82
N LEU A 45 -8.68 9.40 3.66
CA LEU A 45 -9.49 10.37 2.91
C LEU A 45 -10.74 10.81 3.69
N ARG A 46 -11.32 9.90 4.48
CA ARG A 46 -12.43 10.25 5.39
C ARG A 46 -12.02 11.26 6.45
N SER A 47 -10.86 11.09 7.07
CA SER A 47 -10.36 12.04 8.08
C SER A 47 -10.06 13.42 7.50
N LEU A 48 -9.65 13.47 6.24
CA LEU A 48 -9.36 14.71 5.51
C LEU A 48 -10.63 15.39 4.97
N GLY A 49 -11.82 14.87 5.28
CA GLY A 49 -13.10 15.47 4.88
C GLY A 49 -13.40 15.35 3.38
N VAL A 50 -12.74 14.44 2.66
CA VAL A 50 -12.99 14.23 1.23
C VAL A 50 -14.41 13.70 1.02
N SER A 51 -15.09 14.14 -0.03
CA SER A 51 -16.46 13.72 -0.33
C SER A 51 -16.53 12.21 -0.63
N GLU A 52 -17.60 11.53 -0.19
CA GLU A 52 -17.77 10.08 -0.36
C GLU A 52 -17.57 9.61 -1.81
N LYS A 53 -18.11 10.36 -2.77
CA LYS A 53 -17.93 10.07 -4.21
C LYS A 53 -16.46 10.11 -4.61
N ARG A 54 -15.71 11.14 -4.18
CA ARG A 54 -14.29 11.29 -4.51
C ARG A 54 -13.44 10.25 -3.79
N ILE A 55 -13.79 9.92 -2.54
CA ILE A 55 -13.20 8.79 -1.80
C ILE A 55 -13.34 7.50 -2.58
N HIS A 56 -14.55 7.16 -3.04
CA HIS A 56 -14.79 5.94 -3.81
C HIS A 56 -13.93 5.90 -5.07
N VAL A 57 -13.86 7.00 -5.82
CA VAL A 57 -13.05 7.11 -7.03
C VAL A 57 -11.57 6.86 -6.72
N PHE A 58 -10.99 7.57 -5.76
CA PHE A 58 -9.56 7.45 -5.42
C PHE A 58 -9.22 6.11 -4.79
N CYS A 59 -10.06 5.54 -3.92
CA CYS A 59 -9.83 4.23 -3.36
C CYS A 59 -9.77 3.17 -4.46
N VAL A 60 -10.77 3.14 -5.35
CA VAL A 60 -10.82 2.15 -6.42
C VAL A 60 -9.66 2.34 -7.40
N SER A 61 -9.43 3.57 -7.88
CA SER A 61 -8.38 3.83 -8.87
C SER A 61 -6.98 3.57 -8.33
N THR A 62 -6.69 4.00 -7.10
CA THR A 62 -5.35 3.83 -6.50
C THR A 62 -5.08 2.37 -6.15
N THR A 63 -6.10 1.62 -5.74
CA THR A 63 -5.95 0.17 -5.52
C THR A 63 -5.70 -0.58 -6.83
N LEU A 64 -6.36 -0.21 -7.93
CA LEU A 64 -6.06 -0.80 -9.24
C LEU A 64 -4.62 -0.49 -9.68
N LEU A 65 -4.15 0.74 -9.48
CA LEU A 65 -2.75 1.08 -9.72
C LEU A 65 -1.80 0.22 -8.86
N GLN A 66 -2.06 0.11 -7.56
CA GLN A 66 -1.27 -0.75 -6.66
C GLN A 66 -1.27 -2.22 -7.12
N MET A 67 -2.42 -2.75 -7.53
CA MET A 67 -2.53 -4.10 -8.09
C MET A 67 -1.72 -4.25 -9.38
N GLY A 68 -1.74 -3.26 -10.26
CA GLY A 68 -0.91 -3.22 -11.46
C GLY A 68 0.58 -3.31 -11.12
N LEU A 69 1.06 -2.49 -10.18
CA LEU A 69 2.44 -2.49 -9.74
C LEU A 69 2.87 -3.84 -9.13
N VAL A 70 2.06 -4.41 -8.24
CA VAL A 70 2.33 -5.73 -7.63
C VAL A 70 2.30 -6.84 -8.67
N THR A 71 1.42 -6.74 -9.67
CA THR A 71 1.33 -7.71 -10.77
C THR A 71 2.60 -7.68 -11.61
N HIS A 72 3.10 -6.49 -11.98
CA HIS A 72 4.37 -6.37 -12.70
C HIS A 72 5.55 -6.91 -11.89
N ASP A 73 5.53 -6.77 -10.57
CA ASP A 73 6.62 -7.25 -9.72
C ASP A 73 6.80 -8.77 -9.73
N ARG A 74 5.70 -9.51 -9.96
CA ARG A 74 5.65 -10.98 -9.97
C ARG A 74 6.04 -11.61 -11.31
N VAL A 75 6.25 -10.80 -12.35
CA VAL A 75 6.59 -11.28 -13.69
C VAL A 75 7.93 -12.01 -13.63
N SER A 76 7.94 -13.29 -13.98
CA SER A 76 9.15 -14.13 -13.98
C SER A 76 10.24 -13.56 -14.90
N LEU A 77 11.48 -13.62 -14.42
CA LEU A 77 12.69 -13.24 -15.15
C LEU A 77 13.44 -14.44 -15.72
N ALA A 78 12.91 -15.67 -15.61
CA ALA A 78 13.57 -16.86 -16.12
C ALA A 78 13.73 -16.78 -17.65
N GLU A 79 14.91 -17.19 -18.13
CA GLU A 79 15.29 -17.17 -19.54
C GLU A 79 14.69 -18.34 -20.32
N GLN A 80 14.53 -19.48 -19.66
CA GLN A 80 13.89 -20.67 -20.22
C GLN A 80 12.53 -20.85 -19.57
N LEU A 81 11.48 -20.79 -20.39
CA LEU A 81 10.10 -20.96 -19.98
C LEU A 81 9.46 -21.99 -20.89
N SER A 82 8.71 -22.91 -20.32
CA SER A 82 7.75 -23.73 -21.05
C SER A 82 6.70 -22.84 -21.74
N PRO A 83 5.96 -23.36 -22.74
CA PRO A 83 4.88 -22.61 -23.38
C PRO A 83 3.81 -22.11 -22.39
N GLU A 84 3.56 -22.88 -21.32
CA GLU A 84 2.61 -22.55 -20.27
C GLU A 84 3.11 -21.38 -19.42
N GLU A 85 4.35 -21.45 -18.93
CA GLU A 85 4.96 -20.37 -18.15
C GLU A 85 5.15 -19.08 -18.96
N MET A 86 5.44 -19.20 -20.27
CA MET A 86 5.49 -18.06 -21.17
C MET A 86 4.12 -17.37 -21.28
N ARG A 87 3.05 -18.14 -21.39
CA ARG A 87 1.67 -17.62 -21.45
C ARG A 87 1.28 -16.95 -20.13
N GLU A 88 1.61 -17.56 -19.00
CA GLU A 88 1.39 -16.95 -17.67
C GLU A 88 2.11 -15.61 -17.54
N ARG A 89 3.40 -15.56 -17.91
CA ARG A 89 4.20 -14.34 -17.90
C ARG A 89 3.57 -13.24 -18.75
N GLN A 90 3.17 -13.56 -19.98
CA GLN A 90 2.52 -12.60 -20.88
C GLN A 90 1.20 -12.07 -20.31
N LEU A 91 0.38 -12.96 -19.76
CA LEU A 91 -0.90 -12.56 -19.16
C LEU A 91 -0.71 -11.72 -17.90
N MET A 92 0.35 -11.96 -17.14
CA MET A 92 0.69 -11.13 -15.98
C MET A 92 1.10 -9.71 -16.41
N VAL A 93 1.92 -9.57 -17.46
CA VAL A 93 2.27 -8.26 -18.03
C VAL A 93 0.99 -7.53 -18.49
N LEU A 94 0.14 -8.19 -19.28
CA LEU A 94 -1.11 -7.61 -19.77
C LEU A 94 -2.08 -7.25 -18.65
N SER A 95 -2.13 -8.04 -17.58
CA SER A 95 -2.97 -7.77 -16.42
C SER A 95 -2.48 -6.52 -15.67
N GLY A 96 -1.16 -6.36 -15.55
CA GLY A 96 -0.55 -5.15 -15.00
C GLY A 96 -0.92 -3.90 -15.81
N ASP A 97 -0.78 -3.96 -17.13
CA ASP A 97 -1.15 -2.88 -18.04
C ASP A 97 -2.65 -2.56 -17.99
N TYR A 98 -3.49 -3.59 -17.90
CA TYR A 98 -4.94 -3.44 -17.77
C TYR A 98 -5.33 -2.70 -16.48
N TYR A 99 -4.78 -3.08 -15.32
CA TYR A 99 -5.08 -2.41 -14.06
C TYR A 99 -4.59 -0.97 -14.02
N SER A 100 -3.38 -0.71 -14.53
CA SER A 100 -2.86 0.66 -14.71
C SER A 100 -3.74 1.48 -15.65
N SER A 101 -4.26 0.89 -16.73
CA SER A 101 -5.17 1.55 -17.65
C SER A 101 -6.52 1.88 -17.01
N LEU A 102 -7.06 0.98 -16.18
CA LEU A 102 -8.31 1.23 -15.43
C LEU A 102 -8.16 2.35 -14.41
N PHE A 103 -7.02 2.42 -13.71
CA PHE A 103 -6.68 3.55 -12.84
C PHE A 103 -6.80 4.87 -13.59
N TYR A 104 -6.13 4.99 -14.74
CA TYR A 104 -6.12 6.19 -15.56
C TYR A 104 -7.52 6.51 -16.09
N HIS A 105 -8.24 5.50 -16.58
CA HIS A 105 -9.61 5.64 -17.07
C HIS A 105 -10.56 6.18 -15.99
N LEU A 106 -10.49 5.64 -14.77
CA LEU A 106 -11.39 6.05 -13.70
C LEU A 106 -11.16 7.49 -13.25
N LEU A 107 -9.91 7.90 -13.06
CA LEU A 107 -9.60 9.28 -12.67
C LEU A 107 -9.92 10.27 -13.78
N SER A 108 -9.56 9.97 -15.03
CA SER A 108 -9.86 10.85 -16.18
C SER A 108 -11.37 11.02 -16.38
N LYS A 109 -12.16 9.95 -16.24
CA LYS A 109 -13.63 10.00 -16.29
C LYS A 109 -14.23 10.92 -15.22
N HIS A 110 -13.58 11.06 -14.08
CA HIS A 110 -14.01 11.95 -12.99
C HIS A 110 -13.29 13.31 -13.00
N GLN A 111 -12.52 13.62 -14.05
CA GLN A 111 -11.79 14.87 -14.22
C GLN A 111 -10.73 15.11 -13.12
N GLU A 112 -10.22 14.04 -12.50
CA GLU A 112 -9.20 14.08 -11.45
C GLU A 112 -7.78 14.11 -12.06
N ILE A 113 -7.53 15.06 -12.96
CA ILE A 113 -6.27 15.16 -13.72
C ILE A 113 -5.06 15.35 -12.80
N GLU A 114 -5.21 16.14 -11.74
CA GLU A 114 -4.12 16.39 -10.78
C GLU A 114 -3.85 15.18 -9.89
N GLY A 115 -4.88 14.36 -9.64
CA GLY A 115 -4.72 13.06 -9.02
C GLY A 115 -3.89 12.10 -9.88
N ILE A 116 -4.10 12.13 -11.21
CA ILE A 116 -3.30 11.33 -12.16
C ILE A 116 -1.83 11.78 -12.11
N HIS A 117 -1.55 13.08 -12.18
CA HIS A 117 -0.19 13.61 -12.10
C HIS A 117 0.51 13.22 -10.78
N CYS A 118 -0.19 13.37 -9.65
CA CYS A 118 0.31 12.98 -8.34
C CYS A 118 0.72 11.49 -8.31
N LEU A 119 -0.19 10.61 -8.71
CA LEU A 119 0.02 9.16 -8.65
C LEU A 119 1.03 8.67 -9.70
N ALA A 120 1.10 9.29 -10.87
CA ALA A 120 2.12 8.99 -11.87
C ALA A 120 3.53 9.34 -11.36
N LYS A 121 3.70 10.50 -10.73
CA LYS A 121 4.98 10.90 -10.11
C LYS A 121 5.37 9.94 -8.98
N ALA A 122 4.43 9.61 -8.10
CA ALA A 122 4.65 8.64 -7.03
C ALA A 122 5.06 7.27 -7.59
N THR A 123 4.40 6.82 -8.66
CA THR A 123 4.71 5.55 -9.34
C THR A 123 6.13 5.54 -9.92
N SER A 124 6.57 6.64 -10.55
CA SER A 124 7.95 6.75 -11.06
C SER A 124 8.97 6.58 -9.93
N LEU A 125 8.79 7.31 -8.82
CA LEU A 125 9.68 7.24 -7.67
C LEU A 125 9.70 5.84 -7.05
N ILE A 126 8.54 5.20 -6.90
CA ILE A 126 8.43 3.83 -6.40
C ILE A 126 9.22 2.88 -7.30
N ASN A 127 9.07 2.99 -8.62
CA ASN A 127 9.77 2.13 -9.57
C ASN A 127 11.30 2.35 -9.51
N GLU A 128 11.78 3.59 -9.37
CA GLU A 128 13.20 3.89 -9.19
C GLU A 128 13.77 3.25 -7.91
N ILE A 129 13.03 3.34 -6.80
CA ILE A 129 13.42 2.73 -5.52
C ILE A 129 13.40 1.20 -5.62
N LYS A 130 12.41 0.62 -6.31
CA LYS A 130 12.33 -0.83 -6.58
C LYS A 130 13.52 -1.32 -7.40
N MET A 131 13.90 -0.61 -8.45
CA MET A 131 15.07 -0.94 -9.26
C MET A 131 16.35 -0.93 -8.42
N THR A 132 16.51 0.10 -7.58
CA THR A 132 17.62 0.17 -6.62
C THR A 132 17.60 -1.00 -5.64
N HIS A 133 16.45 -1.31 -5.05
CA HIS A 133 16.33 -2.40 -4.09
C HIS A 133 16.67 -3.77 -4.71
N ARG A 134 16.13 -4.06 -5.90
CA ARG A 134 16.43 -5.29 -6.65
C ARG A 134 17.91 -5.39 -7.00
N ALA A 135 18.54 -4.31 -7.46
CA ALA A 135 19.97 -4.31 -7.78
C ALA A 135 20.84 -4.67 -6.57
N GLU A 136 20.47 -4.19 -5.37
CA GLU A 136 21.19 -4.52 -4.13
C GLU A 136 20.92 -5.97 -3.68
N GLN A 137 19.70 -6.48 -3.87
CA GLN A 137 19.38 -7.89 -3.63
C GLN A 137 20.17 -8.83 -4.56
N CYS A 138 20.32 -8.48 -5.84
CA CYS A 138 21.15 -9.24 -6.79
C CYS A 138 22.64 -9.26 -6.40
N LYS A 139 23.12 -8.26 -5.65
CA LYS A 139 24.47 -8.23 -5.07
C LYS A 139 24.59 -9.04 -3.77
N GLY A 140 23.52 -9.71 -3.33
CA GLY A 140 23.49 -10.50 -2.11
C GLY A 140 23.54 -9.66 -0.83
N LYS A 141 23.13 -8.38 -0.88
CA LYS A 141 23.08 -7.57 0.33
C LYS A 141 21.99 -8.07 1.29
N PRO A 142 22.27 -8.12 2.60
CA PRO A 142 21.28 -8.54 3.58
C PRO A 142 20.16 -7.52 3.74
N LEU A 143 19.10 -7.93 4.43
CA LEU A 143 18.02 -7.04 4.86
C LEU A 143 18.50 -6.13 5.99
N ASP A 144 19.15 -5.02 5.63
CA ASP A 144 19.64 -3.99 6.55
C ASP A 144 18.64 -2.84 6.73
N LEU A 145 18.99 -1.88 7.59
CA LEU A 145 18.19 -0.67 7.82
C LEU A 145 17.85 0.09 6.51
N GLN A 146 18.78 0.13 5.55
CA GLN A 146 18.55 0.82 4.28
C GLN A 146 17.55 0.06 3.41
N ALA A 147 17.58 -1.27 3.44
CA ALA A 147 16.59 -2.12 2.79
C ALA A 147 15.21 -1.91 3.42
N LEU A 148 15.11 -1.85 4.75
CA LEU A 148 13.85 -1.56 5.44
C LEU A 148 13.27 -0.19 5.07
N LYS A 149 14.10 0.86 5.00
CA LYS A 149 13.68 2.19 4.54
C LYS A 149 13.19 2.18 3.09
N ARG A 150 13.83 1.41 2.20
CA ARG A 150 13.37 1.23 0.82
C ARG A 150 12.03 0.50 0.78
N ILE A 151 11.87 -0.60 1.52
CA ILE A 151 10.61 -1.35 1.60
C ILE A 151 9.48 -0.44 2.09
N GLN A 152 9.71 0.31 3.17
CA GLN A 152 8.76 1.29 3.67
C GLN A 152 8.38 2.33 2.60
N SER A 153 9.36 2.86 1.88
CA SER A 153 9.12 3.87 0.83
C SER A 153 8.32 3.29 -0.34
N ILE A 154 8.59 2.04 -0.72
CA ILE A 154 7.89 1.34 -1.79
C ILE A 154 6.43 1.08 -1.40
N SER A 155 6.18 0.55 -0.20
CA SER A 155 4.84 0.13 0.24
C SER A 155 3.94 1.32 0.60
N SER A 156 4.52 2.40 1.14
CA SER A 156 3.76 3.59 1.53
C SER A 156 3.62 4.65 0.43
N GLY A 157 4.46 4.62 -0.61
CA GLY A 157 4.66 5.74 -1.53
C GLY A 157 3.38 6.33 -2.15
N LEU A 158 2.45 5.48 -2.61
CA LEU A 158 1.19 5.96 -3.20
C LEU A 158 0.30 6.66 -2.16
N LEU A 159 0.17 6.06 -0.98
CA LEU A 159 -0.67 6.61 0.09
C LEU A 159 -0.07 7.89 0.66
N THR A 160 1.24 7.94 0.85
CA THR A 160 1.95 9.15 1.30
C THR A 160 1.82 10.30 0.30
N ALA A 161 1.91 10.01 -1.01
CA ALA A 161 1.69 11.02 -2.04
C ALA A 161 0.26 11.56 -2.02
N LEU A 162 -0.74 10.70 -1.81
CA LEU A 162 -2.13 11.13 -1.65
C LEU A 162 -2.38 11.88 -0.35
N ALA A 163 -1.71 11.50 0.75
CA ALA A 163 -1.77 12.23 2.01
C ALA A 163 -1.31 13.68 1.81
N ASP A 164 -0.20 13.90 1.11
CA ASP A 164 0.26 15.25 0.76
C ASP A 164 -0.73 15.95 -0.18
N PHE A 165 -1.23 15.27 -1.22
CA PHE A 165 -2.15 15.84 -2.20
C PHE A 165 -3.47 16.34 -1.60
N PHE A 166 -4.08 15.59 -0.68
CA PHE A 166 -5.35 15.96 -0.06
C PHE A 166 -5.21 16.87 1.16
N HIS A 167 -4.00 17.02 1.70
CA HIS A 167 -3.73 17.89 2.83
C HIS A 167 -3.42 19.34 2.41
N VAL A 168 -3.17 19.60 1.12
CA VAL A 168 -2.90 20.97 0.62
C VAL A 168 -4.01 21.93 1.05
N GLY A 169 -3.63 22.97 1.79
CA GLY A 169 -4.54 24.01 2.29
C GLY A 169 -5.06 23.81 3.72
N GLN A 170 -4.61 22.76 4.43
CA GLN A 170 -4.85 22.63 5.87
C GLN A 170 -3.70 23.26 6.67
N GLU A 171 -4.05 23.93 7.79
CA GLU A 171 -3.08 24.57 8.68
C GLU A 171 -2.47 23.59 9.70
N SER A 172 -3.12 22.43 9.90
CA SER A 172 -2.68 21.40 10.83
C SER A 172 -1.50 20.59 10.26
N GLU A 173 -0.77 19.89 11.12
CA GLU A 173 0.30 18.99 10.67
C GLU A 173 -0.28 17.76 9.95
N ASN A 174 0.35 17.32 8.85
CA ASN A 174 -0.04 16.11 8.14
C ASN A 174 0.34 14.83 8.92
N ASN A 175 -0.47 14.48 9.91
CA ASN A 175 -0.25 13.28 10.73
C ASN A 175 -0.22 11.99 9.89
N TRP A 176 -0.98 11.91 8.79
CA TRP A 176 -1.00 10.72 7.93
C TRP A 176 0.34 10.43 7.26
N LYS A 177 1.14 11.46 6.99
CA LYS A 177 2.50 11.30 6.46
C LYS A 177 3.44 10.57 7.44
N LYS A 178 3.16 10.65 8.74
CA LYS A 178 3.90 9.93 9.78
C LYS A 178 3.32 8.52 10.03
N ILE A 179 2.00 8.39 9.91
CA ILE A 179 1.30 7.13 10.21
C ILE A 179 1.46 6.09 9.09
N ILE A 180 1.26 6.51 7.84
CA ILE A 180 1.21 5.60 6.68
C ILE A 180 2.50 4.81 6.49
N PRO A 181 3.71 5.41 6.56
CA PRO A 181 4.95 4.67 6.41
C PRO A 181 5.09 3.54 7.44
N GLY A 182 4.72 3.79 8.70
CA GLY A 182 4.72 2.76 9.75
C GLY A 182 3.74 1.63 9.44
N LEU A 183 2.47 1.96 9.23
CA LEU A 183 1.41 0.97 8.93
C LEU A 183 1.76 0.07 7.74
N MET A 184 2.22 0.67 6.64
CA MET A 184 2.53 -0.08 5.42
C MET A 184 3.81 -0.90 5.56
N LEU A 185 4.82 -0.42 6.29
CA LEU A 185 6.00 -1.23 6.60
C LEU A 185 5.63 -2.45 7.44
N PHE A 186 4.84 -2.27 8.50
CA PHE A 186 4.50 -3.36 9.41
C PHE A 186 3.59 -4.40 8.77
N ASP A 187 2.68 -4.00 7.86
CA ASP A 187 1.91 -4.97 7.07
C ASP A 187 2.80 -5.76 6.11
N GLU A 188 3.78 -5.13 5.45
CA GLU A 188 4.74 -5.86 4.61
C GLU A 188 5.60 -6.83 5.43
N LEU A 189 6.17 -6.37 6.55
CA LEU A 189 7.02 -7.22 7.39
C LEU A 189 6.26 -8.40 8.00
N ARG A 190 4.96 -8.25 8.27
CA ARG A 190 4.10 -9.35 8.74
C ARG A 190 4.06 -10.51 7.75
N HIS A 191 4.10 -10.23 6.44
CA HIS A 191 4.14 -11.29 5.42
C HIS A 191 5.51 -11.99 5.33
N CYS A 192 6.53 -11.43 5.98
CA CYS A 192 7.88 -11.98 6.07
C CYS A 192 8.29 -12.38 7.50
N SER A 193 7.36 -12.38 8.46
CA SER A 193 7.64 -12.51 9.89
C SER A 193 8.50 -13.72 10.25
N ASP A 194 8.26 -14.86 9.61
CA ASP A 194 8.99 -16.12 9.90
C ASP A 194 10.46 -16.07 9.47
N SER A 195 10.78 -15.19 8.52
CA SER A 195 12.12 -14.96 7.99
C SER A 195 12.75 -13.65 8.47
N PHE A 196 11.96 -12.81 9.13
CA PHE A 196 12.38 -11.50 9.56
C PHE A 196 13.11 -11.60 10.90
N ASN A 197 14.43 -11.53 10.83
CA ASN A 197 15.25 -11.26 11.99
C ASN A 197 15.86 -9.87 11.79
N PRO A 198 15.58 -8.87 12.64
CA PRO A 198 16.28 -7.60 12.58
C PRO A 198 17.74 -7.87 12.94
N GLY A 199 18.54 -8.18 11.92
CA GLY A 199 19.87 -8.76 12.05
C GLY A 199 20.88 -7.85 12.76
N ASP A 200 20.51 -6.59 13.00
CA ASP A 200 21.30 -5.59 13.70
C ASP A 200 20.47 -4.71 14.65
N THR A 201 21.17 -4.14 15.65
CA THR A 201 20.60 -3.24 16.66
C THR A 201 19.95 -2.01 16.03
N SER A 202 20.55 -1.47 14.96
CA SER A 202 20.08 -0.26 14.28
C SER A 202 18.72 -0.45 13.60
N SER A 203 18.46 -1.60 12.97
CA SER A 203 17.13 -1.89 12.43
C SER A 203 16.07 -2.03 13.52
N SER A 204 16.42 -2.70 14.62
CA SER A 204 15.51 -2.87 15.76
C SER A 204 15.15 -1.53 16.42
N GLU A 205 16.14 -0.64 16.57
CA GLU A 205 15.94 0.71 17.12
C GLU A 205 15.09 1.58 16.20
N TRP A 206 15.37 1.56 14.90
CA TRP A 206 14.58 2.32 13.94
C TRP A 206 13.12 1.83 13.85
N ILE A 207 12.87 0.52 13.98
CA ILE A 207 11.50 -0.03 14.06
C ILE A 207 10.78 0.49 15.30
N ARG A 208 11.45 0.52 16.46
CA ARG A 208 10.91 1.12 17.70
C ARG A 208 10.53 2.58 17.53
N GLU A 209 11.43 3.36 16.94
CA GLU A 209 11.21 4.79 16.67
C GLU A 209 10.03 4.99 15.71
N THR A 210 9.98 4.22 14.63
CA THR A 210 8.88 4.26 13.66
C THR A 210 7.53 3.94 14.30
N TRP A 211 7.49 2.94 15.19
CA TRP A 211 6.28 2.62 15.95
C TRP A 211 5.86 3.76 16.87
N ALA A 212 6.80 4.31 17.64
CA ALA A 212 6.52 5.40 18.57
C ALA A 212 6.02 6.66 17.84
N GLU A 213 6.69 7.05 16.76
CA GLU A 213 6.28 8.20 15.94
C GLU A 213 4.86 8.02 15.37
N MET A 214 4.57 6.83 14.82
CA MET A 214 3.23 6.48 14.33
C MET A 214 2.19 6.56 15.45
N GLY A 215 2.48 6.02 16.63
CA GLY A 215 1.59 6.08 17.79
C GLY A 215 1.28 7.51 18.25
N HIS A 216 2.31 8.35 18.35
CA HIS A 216 2.15 9.77 18.67
C HIS A 216 1.33 10.52 17.62
N ALA A 217 1.59 10.30 16.33
CA ALA A 217 0.84 10.94 15.26
C ALA A 217 -0.64 10.48 15.23
N LEU A 218 -0.91 9.20 15.51
CA LEU A 218 -2.27 8.66 15.61
C LEU A 218 -3.05 9.33 16.76
N MET A 219 -2.38 9.67 17.86
CA MET A 219 -3.02 10.37 18.97
C MET A 219 -3.55 11.76 18.60
N ASN A 220 -2.95 12.39 17.59
CA ASN A 220 -3.30 13.72 17.09
C ASN A 220 -4.40 13.70 16.00
N ILE A 221 -4.94 12.52 15.63
CA ILE A 221 -6.11 12.45 14.75
C ILE A 221 -7.35 12.91 15.53
N GLU A 222 -8.02 13.95 15.02
CA GLU A 222 -9.20 14.57 15.65
C GLU A 222 -10.42 13.64 15.66
N GLN A 223 -10.63 12.87 14.59
CA GLN A 223 -11.83 12.04 14.43
C GLN A 223 -11.73 10.76 15.27
N GLN A 224 -12.47 10.73 16.38
CA GLN A 224 -12.53 9.61 17.34
C GLN A 224 -12.84 8.25 16.71
N ASP A 225 -13.77 8.20 15.75
CA ASP A 225 -14.14 6.94 15.07
C ASP A 225 -12.99 6.38 14.23
N ILE A 226 -12.21 7.24 13.60
CA ILE A 226 -11.05 6.85 12.77
C ILE A 226 -9.91 6.39 13.68
N LYS A 227 -9.64 7.16 14.73
CA LYS A 227 -8.66 6.81 15.75
C LYS A 227 -8.92 5.43 16.35
N ARG A 228 -10.16 5.16 16.76
CA ARG A 228 -10.58 3.83 17.26
C ARG A 228 -10.29 2.73 16.26
N LYS A 229 -10.68 2.89 14.99
CA LYS A 229 -10.45 1.88 13.95
C LYS A 229 -8.96 1.61 13.70
N LEU A 230 -8.14 2.66 13.69
CA LEU A 230 -6.70 2.51 13.55
C LEU A 230 -6.09 1.79 14.77
N SER A 231 -6.49 2.15 15.98
CA SER A 231 -6.05 1.46 17.21
C SER A 231 -6.45 -0.03 17.20
N GLU A 232 -7.68 -0.36 16.77
CA GLU A 232 -8.12 -1.75 16.59
C GLU A 232 -7.24 -2.48 15.57
N MET A 233 -6.88 -1.84 14.46
CA MET A 233 -5.96 -2.42 13.46
C MET A 233 -4.57 -2.66 14.06
N LEU A 234 -4.02 -1.70 14.80
CA LEU A 234 -2.72 -1.84 15.46
C LEU A 234 -2.70 -3.02 16.44
N ASN A 235 -3.71 -3.09 17.31
CA ASN A 235 -3.79 -4.07 18.38
C ASN A 235 -4.14 -5.49 17.91
N THR A 236 -4.65 -5.65 16.68
CA THR A 236 -5.01 -6.98 16.16
C THR A 236 -4.03 -7.49 15.12
N GLN A 237 -3.46 -6.62 14.29
CA GLN A 237 -2.64 -7.03 13.15
C GLN A 237 -1.14 -7.01 13.43
N PHE A 238 -0.69 -6.28 14.45
CA PHE A 238 0.74 -6.08 14.74
C PHE A 238 1.20 -6.61 16.10
N LEU A 239 0.43 -7.51 16.73
CA LEU A 239 0.81 -8.20 17.98
C LEU A 239 2.19 -8.86 17.93
N TRP A 240 2.58 -9.36 16.75
CA TRP A 240 3.88 -10.00 16.52
C TRP A 240 5.08 -9.07 16.77
N LEU A 241 4.93 -7.74 16.65
CA LEU A 241 6.01 -6.80 16.99
C LEU A 241 6.31 -6.79 18.49
N SER A 242 5.30 -7.01 19.32
CA SER A 242 5.45 -7.14 20.77
C SER A 242 6.11 -8.47 21.14
N GLU A 243 5.77 -9.56 20.45
CA GLU A 243 6.42 -10.87 20.61
C GLU A 243 7.92 -10.82 20.30
N LEU A 244 8.32 -10.04 19.29
CA LEU A 244 9.73 -9.82 18.96
C LEU A 244 10.47 -8.85 19.90
N SER A 245 9.82 -8.37 20.97
CA SER A 245 10.34 -7.32 21.87
C SER A 245 10.75 -6.04 21.13
N LEU A 246 10.19 -5.83 19.93
CA LEU A 246 10.46 -4.65 19.11
C LEU A 246 9.58 -3.48 19.51
N VAL A 247 8.51 -3.71 20.27
CA VAL A 247 7.59 -2.66 20.72
C VAL A 247 6.98 -3.09 22.06
N LYS A 248 6.88 -2.17 23.03
CA LYS A 248 6.05 -2.39 24.23
C LYS A 248 4.64 -1.90 23.97
N GLU A 249 3.63 -2.65 24.42
CA GLU A 249 2.27 -2.13 24.53
C GLU A 249 2.29 -0.86 25.39
N SER A 250 1.88 0.26 24.79
CA SER A 250 1.69 1.55 25.45
C SER A 250 0.28 1.67 25.99
#